data_AF-A0A6A7K404-F1
#
_entry.id   AF-A0A6A7K404-F1
#
_cell.length_a   1.000
_cell.length_b   1.000
_cell.length_c   1.000
_cell.angle_alpha   90.00
_cell.angle_beta   90.00
_cell.angle_gamma   90.00
#
_symmetry.space_group_name_H-M   'P 1'
#
loop_
_entity.id
_entity.type
_entity.pdbx_description
1 polymer ?
#
loop_
_entity_poly.entity_id
_entity_poly.type
_entity_poly.pdbx_seq_one_letter_code
_entity_poly.pdbx_strand_id
1 'polypeptide(L)' 'MTRGVNKEYIFNDKFQRDMILKIIEEKMQEEPFKVVAYCVMGNHLHLIIHTDKQTLIEVMKKKYYR' A
#
# COMPACT_ATOMS: atom_id res chain seq x y z
N MET A 1 4.33 9.44 -0.45
CA MET A 1 2.91 9.62 -0.82
C MET A 1 2.67 8.82 -2.08
N THR A 2 1.87 7.76 -2.00
CA THR A 2 1.53 6.93 -3.16
C THR A 2 0.37 7.60 -3.88
N ARG A 3 0.61 8.14 -5.07
CA ARG A 3 -0.37 8.94 -5.82
C ARG A 3 -0.29 8.60 -7.30
N GLY A 4 -1.43 8.63 -7.98
CA GLY A 4 -1.50 8.47 -9.43
C GLY A 4 -0.63 9.48 -10.16
N VAL A 5 0.00 9.04 -11.24
CA VAL A 5 0.73 9.93 -12.15
C VAL A 5 -0.25 11.00 -12.63
N ASN A 6 0.20 12.26 -12.73
CA ASN A 6 -0.66 13.40 -13.08
C ASN A 6 -1.91 13.57 -12.20
N LYS A 7 -1.91 13.04 -10.97
CA LYS A 7 -3.05 13.05 -10.04
C LYS A 7 -4.28 12.29 -10.57
N GLU A 8 -4.09 11.41 -11.55
CA GLU A 8 -5.15 10.59 -12.12
C GLU A 8 -5.79 9.67 -11.09
N TYR A 9 -7.06 9.36 -11.31
CA TYR A 9 -7.78 8.36 -10.53
C TYR A 9 -7.20 6.98 -10.86
N ILE A 10 -6.68 6.32 -9.83
CA ILE A 10 -6.10 4.96 -9.91
C ILE A 10 -6.98 3.93 -9.19
N PHE A 11 -8.00 4.38 -8.44
CA PHE A 11 -9.03 3.57 -7.82
C PHE A 11 -10.41 4.10 -8.24
N ASN A 12 -10.93 3.56 -9.35
CA ASN A 12 -12.14 4.01 -10.02
C ASN A 12 -13.43 3.58 -9.31
N ASP A 13 -13.39 2.48 -8.55
CA ASP A 13 -14.56 1.92 -7.89
C ASP A 13 -14.21 1.35 -6.50
N LYS A 14 -15.24 0.86 -5.80
CA LYS A 14 -15.08 0.25 -4.47
C LYS A 14 -14.27 -1.04 -4.53
N PHE A 15 -14.43 -1.83 -5.58
CA PHE A 15 -13.75 -3.10 -5.74
C PHE A 15 -12.23 -2.92 -5.81
N GLN A 16 -11.74 -1.93 -6.55
CA GLN A 16 -10.32 -1.61 -6.63
C GLN A 16 -9.76 -1.11 -5.28
N ARG A 17 -10.54 -0.35 -4.52
CA ARG A 17 -10.17 0.08 -3.17
C ARG A 17 -10.12 -1.10 -2.19
N ASP A 18 -11.08 -2.03 -2.27
CA ASP A 18 -11.10 -3.22 -1.44
C ASP A 18 -9.94 -4.17 -1.81
N MET A 19 -9.60 -4.27 -3.10
CA MET A 19 -8.49 -5.09 -3.60
C MET A 19 -7.12 -4.60 -3.09
N ILE A 20 -6.85 -3.30 -3.07
CA ILE A 20 -5.58 -2.80 -2.53
C ILE A 20 -5.45 -3.05 -1.03
N LEU A 21 -6.55 -2.95 -0.28
CA LEU A 21 -6.55 -3.29 1.15
C LEU A 21 -6.27 -4.77 1.37
N LYS A 22 -6.89 -5.65 0.58
CA LYS A 22 -6.61 -7.09 0.62
C LYS A 22 -5.14 -7.41 0.34
N ILE A 23 -4.55 -6.78 -0.69
CA ILE A 23 -3.13 -6.96 -1.03
C ILE A 23 -2.24 -6.52 0.14
N ILE A 24 -2.58 -5.42 0.82
CA ILE A 24 -1.84 -4.94 1.99
C ILE A 24 -1.97 -5.92 3.16
N GLU A 25 -3.16 -6.47 3.41
CA GLU A 25 -3.39 -7.49 4.43
C GLU A 25 -2.58 -8.76 4.16
N GLU A 26 -2.59 -9.27 2.92
CA GLU A 26 -1.77 -10.40 2.50
C GLU A 26 -0.28 -10.09 2.73
N LYS A 27 0.16 -8.87 2.40
CA LYS A 27 1.57 -8.50 2.58
C LYS A 27 1.99 -8.39 4.05
N MET A 28 1.08 -7.98 4.93
CA MET A 28 1.30 -7.98 6.38
C MET A 28 1.41 -9.39 6.96
N GLN A 29 0.92 -10.43 6.28
CA GLN A 29 1.11 -11.82 6.69
C GLN A 29 2.48 -12.36 6.29
N GLU A 30 3.08 -11.82 5.23
CA GLU A 30 4.38 -12.26 4.70
C GLU A 30 5.58 -11.54 5.31
N GLU A 31 5.41 -10.29 5.74
CA GLU A 31 6.51 -9.40 6.15
C GLU A 31 6.21 -8.75 7.50
N PRO A 32 7.22 -8.46 8.35
CA PRO A 32 7.01 -8.01 9.74
C PRO A 32 6.70 -6.51 9.86
N PHE A 33 5.59 -6.06 9.26
CA PHE A 33 5.06 -4.71 9.43
C PHE A 33 3.56 -4.72 9.75
N LYS A 34 3.08 -3.62 10.35
CA LYS A 34 1.64 -3.42 10.63
C LYS A 34 1.17 -2.09 10.07
N VAL A 35 -0.02 -2.08 9.48
CA VAL A 35 -0.73 -0.83 9.15
C VAL A 35 -1.60 -0.43 10.35
N VAL A 36 -1.31 0.73 10.92
CA VAL A 36 -2.04 1.29 12.09
C VAL A 36 -3.27 2.08 11.65
N ALA A 37 -3.15 2.77 10.51
CA ALA A 37 -4.23 3.52 9.90
C ALA A 37 -4.00 3.66 8.40
N TYR A 38 -5.09 3.81 7.63
CA TYR A 38 -5.02 4.05 6.20
C TYR A 38 -6.13 4.99 5.73
N CYS A 39 -5.92 5.61 4.58
CA CYS A 39 -6.96 6.33 3.84
C CYS A 39 -6.79 6.05 2.35
N VAL A 40 -7.84 5.53 1.71
CA VAL A 40 -7.87 5.23 0.27
C VAL A 40 -8.75 6.26 -0.43
N MET A 41 -8.13 7.12 -1.22
CA MET A 41 -8.81 8.11 -2.05
C MET A 41 -8.72 7.68 -3.52
N GLY A 42 -9.55 8.24 -4.40
CA GLY A 42 -9.59 7.81 -5.80
C GLY A 42 -8.25 7.92 -6.55
N ASN A 43 -7.40 8.89 -6.18
CA ASN A 43 -6.12 9.14 -6.84
C ASN A 43 -4.89 8.92 -5.97
N HIS A 44 -5.04 8.52 -4.69
CA HIS A 44 -3.89 8.30 -3.80
C HIS A 44 -4.23 7.46 -2.57
N LEU A 45 -3.17 6.92 -1.95
CA LEU A 45 -3.20 6.07 -0.77
C LEU A 45 -2.29 6.63 0.31
N HIS A 46 -2.81 6.70 1.54
CA HIS A 46 -2.05 7.00 2.75
C HIS A 46 -2.01 5.77 3.66
N LEU A 47 -0.82 5.43 4.16
CA LEU A 47 -0.60 4.37 5.15
C LEU A 47 0.22 4.92 6.31
N ILE A 48 -0.19 4.62 7.53
CA ILE A 48 0.61 4.77 8.74
C ILE A 48 1.09 3.37 9.12
N ILE A 49 2.41 3.14 9.05
CA ILE A 49 3.02 1.83 9.23
C ILE A 49 3.85 1.82 10.51
N HIS A 50 3.69 0.77 11.31
CA HIS A 50 4.55 0.45 12.44
C HIS A 50 5.47 -0.72 12.06
N THR A 51 6.78 -0.45 12.01
CA THR A 51 7.83 -1.42 11.68
C THR A 51 9.20 -0.83 11.99
N ASP A 52 10.28 -1.63 11.90
CA ASP A 52 11.64 -1.13 11.98
C ASP A 52 12.13 -0.56 10.63
N LYS A 53 13.25 0.17 10.65
CA LYS A 53 13.77 0.85 9.47
C LYS A 53 14.16 -0.11 8.34
N GLN A 54 14.77 -1.25 8.66
CA GLN A 54 15.25 -2.19 7.65
C GLN A 54 14.06 -2.86 6.95
N THR A 55 13.08 -3.30 7.73
CA THR A 55 11.84 -3.88 7.19
C THR A 55 11.08 -2.89 6.32
N LEU A 56 10.99 -1.61 6.73
CA LEU A 56 10.35 -0.57 5.92
C LEU A 56 11.00 -0.43 4.54
N ILE A 57 12.34 -0.45 4.49
CA ILE A 57 13.09 -0.35 3.24
C ILE A 57 12.79 -1.55 2.34
N GLU A 58 12.82 -2.77 2.87
CA GLU A 58 12.58 -3.99 2.10
C GLU A 58 11.14 -4.09 1.57
N VAL A 59 10.15 -3.76 2.39
CA VAL A 59 8.72 -3.83 2.03
C VAL A 59 8.34 -2.79 0.97
N MET A 60 8.93 -1.59 1.03
CA MET A 60 8.62 -0.51 0.08
C MET A 60 9.42 -0.61 -1.23
N LYS A 61 10.40 -1.50 -1.30
CA LYS A 61 11.26 -1.66 -2.48
C LYS A 61 10.52 -2.37 -3.61
N LYS A 62 10.69 -1.89 -4.84
CA LYS A 62 10.20 -2.57 -6.04
C LYS A 62 10.87 -3.95 -6.14
N LYS A 63 10.08 -5.02 -6.02
CA LYS A 63 10.52 -6.40 -6.29
C LYS A 63 10.31 -6.70 -7.79
N TYR A 64 11.36 -7.14 -8.47
CA TYR A 64 11.24 -7.70 -9.81
C TYR A 64 10.87 -9.17 -9.66
N TYR A 65 9.63 -9.52 -9.95
CA TYR A 65 9.25 -10.93 -10.13
C TYR A 65 9.81 -11.39 -11.47
N ARG A 66 10.60 -12.47 -11.46
CA ARG A 66 11.14 -13.12 -12.67
C ARG A 66 10.09 -14.03 -13.28
#